data_AF-A0A6L8DJZ9-F1
#
_entry.id   AF-A0A6L8DJZ9-F1
#
_cell.length_a   1.000
_cell.length_b   1.000
_cell.length_c   1.000
_cell.angle_alpha   90.00
_cell.angle_beta   90.00
_cell.angle_gamma   90.00
#
_symmetry.space_group_name_H-M   'P 1'
#
loop_
_entity.id
_entity.type
_entity.pdbx_description
1 polymer ?
#
loop_
_entity_poly.entity_id
_entity_poly.type
_entity_poly.pdbx_seq_one_letter_code
_entity_poly.pdbx_strand_id
1 'polypeptide(L)'
;MRIWDLPPEILCRQHLLGEHRELHGLWNVITLGKKGYREHPETKRWVGRLAALYDRHEALVAEMQRRGYRHNTPLDGTLADGLNEQDVLIDSLDEQIQMLTEKPCLCPIAPWP
;
A
#
# COMPACT_ATOMS: atom_id res chain seq x y z
N MET A 1 1.16 -5.90 8.53
CA MET A 1 0.69 -5.64 7.17
C MET A 1 -0.18 -4.42 7.23
N ARG A 2 0.20 -3.38 6.49
CA ARG A 2 -0.55 -2.14 6.33
C ARG A 2 -0.34 -1.63 4.92
N ILE A 3 -1.43 -1.29 4.27
CA ILE A 3 -1.45 -0.52 3.03
C ILE A 3 -2.10 0.81 3.40
N TRP A 4 -1.39 1.92 3.18
CA TRP A 4 -1.93 3.23 3.51
C TRP A 4 -2.88 3.64 2.40
N ASP A 5 -4.07 4.11 2.75
CA ASP A 5 -5.02 4.66 1.78
C ASP A 5 -4.73 6.15 1.50
N LEU A 6 -3.52 6.59 1.86
CA LEU A 6 -3.01 7.95 1.75
C LEU A 6 -2.05 8.11 0.56
N PRO A 7 -1.88 9.32 0.01
CA PRO A 7 -0.95 9.57 -1.08
C PRO A 7 0.51 9.16 -0.72
N PRO A 8 1.25 8.44 -1.59
CA PRO A 8 2.63 8.03 -1.30
C PRO A 8 3.58 9.19 -0.97
N GLU A 9 3.30 10.38 -1.50
CA GLU A 9 4.10 11.60 -1.32
C GLU A 9 4.20 12.02 0.16
N ILE A 10 3.16 11.72 0.95
CA ILE A 10 3.12 12.06 2.37
C ILE A 10 3.73 11.00 3.28
N LEU A 11 4.21 9.88 2.72
CA LEU A 11 4.91 8.84 3.46
C LEU A 11 6.40 9.15 3.54
N CYS A 12 7.02 9.01 4.71
CA CYS A 12 8.47 9.05 4.82
C CYS A 12 9.10 7.83 4.13
N ARG A 13 10.43 7.81 3.98
CA ARG A 13 11.16 6.67 3.40
C ARG A 13 10.77 5.33 4.06
N GLN A 14 10.67 5.29 5.39
CA GLN A 14 10.37 4.05 6.11
C GLN A 14 8.95 3.53 5.79
N HIS A 15 7.95 4.42 5.77
CA HIS A 15 6.57 4.02 5.50
C HIS A 15 6.35 3.70 4.01
N LEU A 16 6.96 4.46 3.10
CA LEU A 16 6.89 4.18 1.65
C LEU A 16 7.47 2.79 1.32
N LEU A 17 8.70 2.51 1.77
CA LEU A 17 9.36 1.22 1.51
C LEU A 17 8.73 0.08 2.32
N GLY A 18 8.23 0.38 3.52
CA GLY A 18 7.51 -0.57 4.35
C GLY A 18 6.22 -1.03 3.70
N GLU A 19 5.41 -0.08 3.23
CA GLU A 19 4.18 -0.35 2.50
C GLU A 19 4.45 -1.15 1.22
N HIS A 20 5.42 -0.72 0.40
CA HIS A 20 5.81 -1.45 -0.82
C HIS A 20 6.12 -2.92 -0.52
N ARG A 21 6.90 -3.20 0.53
CA ARG A 21 7.21 -4.56 0.96
C ARG A 21 5.99 -5.33 1.43
N GLU A 22 5.12 -4.73 2.23
CA GLU A 22 3.92 -5.39 2.75
C GLU A 22 2.92 -5.67 1.62
N LEU A 23 2.80 -4.76 0.64
CA LEU A 23 2.02 -4.92 -0.58
C LEU A 23 2.45 -6.16 -1.37
N HIS A 24 3.75 -6.36 -1.58
CA HIS A 24 4.28 -7.58 -2.19
C HIS A 24 3.88 -8.84 -1.41
N GLY A 25 3.82 -8.75 -0.08
CA GLY A 25 3.30 -9.81 0.79
C GLY A 25 1.83 -10.13 0.48
N LEU A 26 0.98 -9.11 0.47
CA LEU A 26 -0.45 -9.23 0.16
C LEU A 26 -0.69 -9.83 -1.23
N TRP A 27 -0.04 -9.26 -2.25
CA TRP A 27 -0.12 -9.72 -3.64
C TRP A 27 0.13 -11.21 -3.74
N ASN A 28 1.22 -11.70 -3.12
CA ASN A 28 1.56 -13.11 -3.12
C ASN A 28 0.59 -13.98 -2.34
N VAL A 29 -0.02 -13.46 -1.26
CA VAL A 29 -1.03 -14.23 -0.52
C VAL A 29 -2.25 -14.48 -1.38
N ILE A 30 -2.70 -13.47 -2.13
CA ILE A 30 -3.89 -13.54 -2.98
C ILE A 30 -3.59 -14.34 -4.26
N THR A 31 -2.55 -13.98 -5.02
CA THR A 31 -2.25 -14.60 -6.34
C THR A 31 -1.75 -16.04 -6.24
N LEU A 32 -1.02 -16.39 -5.18
CA LEU A 32 -0.46 -17.74 -5.00
C LEU A 32 -1.26 -18.58 -3.99
N GLY A 33 -2.38 -18.06 -3.48
CA GLY A 33 -3.24 -18.78 -2.52
C GLY A 33 -2.54 -19.18 -1.21
N LYS A 34 -1.59 -18.37 -0.73
CA LYS A 34 -0.85 -18.69 0.51
C LYS A 34 -1.78 -18.63 1.73
N LYS A 35 -1.54 -19.50 2.71
CA LYS A 35 -2.36 -19.58 3.94
C LYS A 35 -2.00 -18.52 4.99
N GLY A 36 -0.71 -18.17 5.09
CA GLY A 36 -0.23 -17.16 6.04
C GLY A 36 -0.80 -15.78 5.72
N TYR A 37 -1.28 -15.06 6.74
CA TYR A 37 -1.90 -13.73 6.62
C TYR A 37 -3.15 -13.65 5.74
N ARG A 38 -3.70 -14.76 5.23
CA ARG A 38 -4.97 -14.79 4.48
C ARG A 38 -6.12 -14.15 5.25
N GLU A 39 -6.15 -14.40 6.56
CA GLU A 39 -7.21 -13.89 7.43
C GLU A 39 -6.95 -12.48 7.97
N HIS A 40 -5.81 -11.86 7.60
CA HIS A 40 -5.50 -10.49 8.03
C HIS A 40 -6.49 -9.50 7.40
N PRO A 41 -7.00 -8.49 8.14
CA PRO A 41 -7.94 -7.50 7.62
C PRO A 41 -7.49 -6.85 6.32
N GLU A 42 -6.22 -6.45 6.23
CA GLU A 42 -5.62 -5.99 4.98
C GLU A 42 -5.82 -6.99 3.85
N THR A 43 -5.35 -8.24 4.00
CA THR A 43 -5.49 -9.23 2.94
C THR A 43 -6.93 -9.41 2.48
N LYS A 44 -7.88 -9.46 3.41
CA LYS A 44 -9.30 -9.65 3.10
C LYS A 44 -9.86 -8.52 2.24
N ARG A 45 -9.55 -7.25 2.55
CA ARG A 45 -10.11 -6.12 1.79
C ARG A 45 -9.62 -6.08 0.34
N TRP A 46 -8.46 -6.65 0.04
CA TRP A 46 -7.88 -6.66 -1.31
C TRP A 46 -8.30 -7.88 -2.17
N VAL A 47 -9.00 -8.87 -1.60
CA VAL A 47 -9.53 -10.01 -2.38
C VAL A 47 -10.54 -9.51 -3.41
N GLY A 48 -10.32 -9.85 -4.69
CA GLY A 48 -11.14 -9.40 -5.81
C GLY A 48 -10.85 -7.98 -6.30
N ARG A 49 -9.75 -7.37 -5.83
CA ARG A 49 -9.32 -6.00 -6.17
C ARG A 49 -7.82 -5.95 -6.52
N LEU A 50 -7.31 -6.94 -7.24
CA LEU A 50 -5.88 -7.00 -7.60
C LEU A 50 -5.48 -5.90 -8.58
N ALA A 51 -6.39 -5.45 -9.46
CA ALA A 51 -6.19 -4.27 -10.30
C ALA A 51 -5.92 -3.02 -9.45
N ALA A 52 -6.77 -2.74 -8.45
CA ALA A 52 -6.54 -1.63 -7.52
C ALA A 52 -5.22 -1.77 -6.73
N LEU A 53 -4.85 -2.99 -6.31
CA LEU A 53 -3.60 -3.25 -5.59
C LEU A 53 -2.37 -3.03 -6.47
N TYR A 54 -2.47 -3.39 -7.75
CA TYR A 54 -1.44 -3.13 -8.76
C TYR A 54 -1.26 -1.62 -8.98
N ASP A 55 -2.35 -0.87 -9.14
CA ASP A 55 -2.30 0.58 -9.29
C ASP A 55 -1.68 1.25 -8.05
N ARG A 56 -2.01 0.75 -6.85
CA ARG A 56 -1.36 1.20 -5.60
C ARG A 56 0.15 0.94 -5.62
N HIS A 57 0.58 -0.24 -6.09
CA HIS A 57 2.01 -0.53 -6.25
C HIS A 57 2.69 0.45 -7.21
N GLU A 58 2.09 0.72 -8.36
CA GLU A 58 2.67 1.65 -9.34
C GLU A 58 2.77 3.08 -8.78
N ALA A 59 1.80 3.52 -7.97
CA ALA A 59 1.87 4.80 -7.27
C ALA A 59 3.06 4.86 -6.28
N LEU A 60 3.28 3.79 -5.51
CA LEU A 60 4.45 3.69 -4.61
C LEU A 60 5.75 3.72 -5.42
N VAL A 61 5.82 2.98 -6.54
CA VAL A 61 6.99 2.93 -7.42
C VAL A 61 7.28 4.29 -8.05
N ALA A 62 6.27 5.00 -8.53
CA ALA A 62 6.41 6.34 -9.08
C ALA A 62 7.02 7.29 -8.05
N GLU A 63 6.54 7.24 -6.81
CA GLU A 63 7.09 8.05 -5.72
C GLU A 63 8.51 7.64 -5.34
N MET A 64 8.81 6.33 -5.32
CA MET A 64 10.16 5.82 -5.12
C MET A 64 11.12 6.34 -6.19
N GLN A 65 10.73 6.29 -7.46
CA GLN A 65 11.53 6.79 -8.59
C GLN A 65 11.73 8.31 -8.50
N ARG A 66 10.68 9.06 -8.16
CA ARG A 66 10.75 10.51 -7.94
C ARG A 66 11.77 10.88 -6.85
N ARG A 67 11.90 10.06 -5.81
CA ARG A 67 12.91 10.20 -4.73
C ARG A 67 14.28 9.62 -5.08
N GLY A 68 14.48 9.11 -6.30
CA GLY A 68 15.74 8.55 -6.78
C GLY A 68 16.03 7.12 -6.32
N TYR A 69 15.05 6.38 -5.81
CA TYR A 69 15.22 4.98 -5.45
C TYR A 69 15.19 4.09 -6.69
N ARG A 70 16.03 3.04 -6.69
CA ARG A 70 16.04 2.01 -7.73
C ARG A 70 15.01 0.93 -7.36
N HIS A 71 13.94 0.83 -8.12
CA HIS A 71 12.94 -0.23 -8.00
C HIS A 71 13.21 -1.33 -9.03
N ASN A 72 13.26 -2.59 -8.58
CA ASN A 72 13.61 -3.75 -9.42
C ASN A 72 12.67 -4.96 -9.21
N THR A 73 11.51 -4.74 -8.61
CA THR A 73 10.55 -5.80 -8.24
C THR A 73 9.16 -5.48 -8.76
N PRO A 74 8.96 -5.35 -10.08
CA PRO A 74 7.64 -5.12 -10.64
C PRO A 74 6.68 -6.27 -10.30
N LEU A 75 5.40 -5.96 -10.16
CA LEU A 75 4.35 -6.96 -10.10
C LEU A 75 4.01 -7.46 -11.50
N ASP A 76 3.51 -8.69 -11.60
CA ASP A 76 3.00 -9.24 -12.85
C ASP A 76 1.62 -8.64 -13.16
N GLY A 77 1.58 -7.64 -14.03
CA GLY A 77 0.34 -6.97 -14.43
C GLY A 77 -0.69 -7.89 -15.09
N THR A 78 -0.31 -9.09 -15.54
CA THR A 78 -1.28 -10.05 -16.09
C THR A 78 -2.20 -10.65 -15.02
N LEU A 79 -1.82 -10.55 -13.75
CA LEU A 79 -2.61 -10.99 -12.59
C LEU A 79 -3.41 -9.83 -11.95
N ALA A 80 -3.34 -8.61 -12.50
CA ALA A 80 -4.07 -7.45 -12.01
C ALA A 80 -5.55 -7.54 -12.40
N ASP A 81 -6.31 -8.40 -11.70
CA ASP A 81 -7.72 -8.69 -11.98
C ASP A 81 -8.70 -8.03 -10.99
N GLY A 82 -9.99 -8.17 -11.26
CA GLY A 82 -11.06 -7.68 -10.38
C GLY A 82 -11.29 -6.17 -10.47
N LEU A 83 -11.73 -5.57 -9.37
CA LEU A 83 -12.07 -4.15 -9.33
C LEU A 83 -10.79 -3.28 -9.31
N ASN A 84 -10.87 -2.15 -10.01
CA ASN A 84 -9.84 -1.11 -10.06
C ASN A 84 -9.93 -0.12 -8.89
N GLU A 85 -10.94 -0.24 -8.03
CA GLU A 85 -11.13 0.63 -6.87
C GLU A 85 -11.09 -0.18 -5.56
N GLN A 86 -10.49 0.42 -4.53
CA GLN A 86 -10.53 -0.05 -3.15
C GLN A 86 -11.28 0.97 -2.30
N ASP A 87 -12.49 0.62 -1.89
CA ASP A 87 -13.43 1.45 -1.14
C ASP A 87 -13.56 1.04 0.32
N VAL A 88 -12.91 -0.06 0.72
CA VAL A 88 -12.93 -0.55 2.10
C VAL A 88 -11.70 -0.06 2.85
N LEU A 89 -11.94 0.77 3.85
CA LEU A 89 -10.93 1.26 4.80
C LEU A 89 -10.96 0.42 6.08
N ILE A 90 -9.78 0.08 6.61
CA ILE A 90 -9.67 -0.50 7.96
C ILE A 90 -9.71 0.61 9.00
N ASP A 91 -8.94 1.65 8.75
CA ASP A 91 -8.90 2.90 9.51
C ASP A 91 -9.29 4.01 8.53
N SER A 92 -10.12 4.97 8.96
CA SER A 92 -10.46 6.16 8.17
C SER A 92 -9.21 6.96 7.79
N LEU A 93 -9.32 7.83 6.79
CA LEU A 93 -8.18 8.66 6.36
C LEU A 93 -7.65 9.55 7.50
N ASP A 94 -8.54 10.10 8.32
CA ASP A 94 -8.17 10.92 9.48
C ASP A 94 -7.42 10.09 10.53
N GLU A 95 -7.89 8.86 10.81
CA GLU A 95 -7.20 7.94 11.73
C GLU A 95 -5.83 7.55 11.17
N GLN A 96 -5.70 7.31 9.87
CA GLN A 96 -4.40 7.01 9.25
C GLN A 96 -3.42 8.18 9.34
N ILE A 97 -3.91 9.41 9.11
CA ILE A 97 -3.12 10.63 9.28
C ILE A 97 -2.68 10.75 10.74
N GLN A 98 -3.59 10.58 11.69
CA GLN A 98 -3.29 10.61 13.13
C GLN A 98 -2.23 9.56 13.51
N MET A 99 -2.37 8.32 13.04
CA MET A 99 -1.40 7.26 13.31
C MET A 99 0.00 7.60 12.79
N LEU A 100 0.12 8.34 11.69
CA LEU A 100 1.41 8.77 11.16
C LEU A 100 1.98 9.98 11.92
N THR A 101 1.14 10.93 12.33
CA THR A 101 1.57 12.12 13.10
C THR A 101 1.99 11.79 14.53
N GLU A 102 1.41 10.75 15.13
CA GLU A 102 1.79 10.25 16.46
C GLU A 102 3.11 9.46 16.45
N LYS A 103 3.58 9.01 15.28
CA LYS A 103 4.86 8.30 15.17
C LYS A 103 6.02 9.29 15.10
N PRO A 104 7.14 9.03 15.82
CA PRO A 104 8.34 9.86 15.73
C PRO A 104 9.07 9.58 14.39
N CYS A 105 8.49 10.04 13.28
CA CYS A 105 8.98 9.82 11.93
C CYS A 105 8.94 11.09 11.08
N LEU A 106 9.55 11.04 9.90
CA LEU A 106 9.69 12.19 9.00
C LEU A 106 8.63 12.18 7.89
N CYS A 107 7.40 11.72 8.16
CA CYS A 107 6.35 11.78 7.15
C CYS A 107 6.03 13.25 6.88
N PRO A 108 6.11 13.74 5.63
CA PRO A 108 5.84 15.14 5.31
C PRO A 108 4.33 15.41 5.25
N ILE A 109 3.64 15.15 6.37
CA ILE A 109 2.21 15.42 6.53
C ILE A 109 2.10 16.92 6.79
N ALA A 110 1.72 17.66 5.75
CA ALA A 110 1.28 19.03 5.94
C ALA A 110 0.05 19.04 6.87
N PRO A 111 -0.23 20.13 7.59
CA PRO A 111 -1.51 20.27 8.28
C PRO A 111 -2.63 20.06 7.25
N TRP A 112 -3.39 18.97 7.43
CA TRP A 112 -4.59 18.70 6.64
C TRP A 112 -5.60 19.81 6.98
N PRO A 113 -6.20 20.48 5.98
CA PRO A 113 -7.14 21.58 6.23
C PRO A 113 -8.39 21.13 6.99
#